data_AF-A0A067G4H1-F1
#
_entry.id   AF-A0A067G4H1-F1
#
_cell.length_a   1.000
_cell.length_b   1.000
_cell.length_c   1.000
_cell.angle_alpha   90.00
_cell.angle_beta   90.00
_cell.angle_gamma   90.00
#
_symmetry.space_group_name_H-M   'P 1'
#
loop_
_entity.id
_entity.type
_entity.pdbx_description
1 polymer ?
#
loop_
_entity_poly.entity_id
_entity_poly.type
_entity_poly.pdbx_seq_one_letter_code
_entity_poly.pdbx_strand_id
1 'polypeptide(L)'
;VHLDYLDAGANIIITASYQATIQGFEAKGFSTEEAEALLRRSVEIACEAREIYYDRCMKDSWDFTGSGRISSRPVLVAASVGSYGAYLADGSEYSGDYGDAVSLETLKEFHRRRVLILANSGADLIAFETIPNKLEAKVFSKYVIINQRKMLLKKFV
;
A
#
# COMPACT_ATOMS: atom_id res chain seq x y z
N VAL A 1 6.60 4.14 14.64
CA VAL A 1 7.16 3.98 13.29
C VAL A 1 6.56 4.95 12.28
N HIS A 2 5.29 4.82 11.83
CA HIS A 2 4.74 5.77 10.84
C HIS A 2 4.80 7.23 11.30
N LEU A 3 4.39 7.51 12.53
CA LEU A 3 4.52 8.85 13.13
C LEU A 3 5.97 9.34 13.15
N ASP A 4 6.93 8.50 13.54
CA ASP A 4 8.35 8.88 13.57
C ASP A 4 8.86 9.30 12.18
N TYR A 5 8.41 8.63 11.11
CA TYR A 5 8.72 9.03 9.74
C TYR A 5 8.07 10.37 9.36
N LEU A 6 6.82 10.60 9.76
CA LEU A 6 6.14 11.88 9.53
C LEU A 6 6.82 13.03 10.30
N ASP A 7 7.17 12.81 11.56
CA ASP A 7 7.90 13.75 12.42
C ASP A 7 9.31 14.02 11.85
N ALA A 8 9.93 13.05 11.18
CA ALA A 8 11.18 13.22 10.43
C ALA A 8 11.02 13.93 9.05
N GLY A 9 9.79 14.28 8.67
CA GLY A 9 9.49 15.07 7.47
C GLY A 9 9.00 14.26 6.25
N ALA A 10 8.67 12.98 6.41
CA ALA A 10 8.08 12.21 5.32
C ALA A 10 6.71 12.78 4.90
N ASN A 11 6.49 12.89 3.59
CA ASN A 11 5.18 13.28 3.04
C ASN A 11 4.39 12.10 2.46
N ILE A 12 5.01 10.92 2.38
CA ILE A 12 4.34 9.68 1.98
C ILE A 12 4.81 8.60 2.94
N ILE A 13 3.86 7.91 3.57
CA ILE A 13 4.13 6.73 4.39
C ILE A 13 3.57 5.48 3.69
N ILE A 14 4.37 4.42 3.70
CA ILE A 14 4.04 3.15 3.05
C ILE A 14 3.55 2.18 4.11
N THR A 15 2.42 1.50 3.88
CA THR A 15 1.81 0.57 4.83
C THR A 15 2.64 -0.70 5.01
N ALA A 16 2.50 -1.36 6.15
CA ALA A 16 3.18 -2.62 6.45
C ALA A 16 2.53 -3.84 5.77
N SER A 17 2.30 -3.76 4.45
CA SER A 17 1.60 -4.79 3.66
C SER A 17 2.43 -5.43 2.54
N TYR A 18 3.74 -5.17 2.51
CA TYR A 18 4.67 -5.67 1.49
C TYR A 18 4.55 -7.18 1.24
N GLN A 19 4.77 -7.99 2.29
CA GLN A 19 4.63 -9.45 2.26
C GLN A 19 3.25 -9.96 2.73
N ALA A 20 2.37 -9.06 3.18
CA ALA A 20 1.03 -9.43 3.61
C ALA A 20 0.26 -9.97 2.39
N THR A 21 -0.04 -11.26 2.41
CA THR A 21 -0.75 -11.98 1.34
C THR A 21 -1.75 -12.91 1.99
N ILE A 22 -2.88 -13.14 1.31
CA ILE A 22 -3.92 -14.03 1.83
C ILE A 22 -3.34 -15.44 1.98
N GLN A 23 -2.66 -15.92 0.93
CA GLN A 23 -2.00 -17.22 0.89
C GLN A 23 -0.91 -17.35 1.97
N GLY A 24 -0.10 -16.30 2.19
CA GLY A 24 0.93 -16.30 3.21
C GLY A 24 0.37 -16.37 4.63
N PHE A 25 -0.75 -15.68 4.89
CA PHE A 25 -1.45 -15.76 6.18
C PHE A 25 -2.16 -17.10 6.37
N GLU A 26 -2.83 -17.63 5.34
CA GLU A 26 -3.45 -18.96 5.39
C GLU A 26 -2.43 -20.06 5.68
N ALA A 27 -1.23 -19.99 5.08
CA ALA A 27 -0.12 -20.90 5.39
C ALA A 27 0.38 -20.81 6.85
N LYS A 28 0.03 -19.73 7.57
CA LYS A 28 0.32 -19.53 9.00
C LYS A 28 -0.88 -19.86 9.90
N GLY A 29 -1.99 -20.33 9.34
CA GLY A 29 -3.17 -20.79 10.09
C GLY A 29 -4.26 -19.75 10.30
N PHE A 30 -4.16 -18.58 9.68
CA PHE A 30 -5.23 -17.57 9.70
C PHE A 30 -6.34 -17.95 8.72
N SER A 31 -7.58 -17.57 9.03
CA SER A 31 -8.67 -17.63 8.06
C SER A 31 -8.49 -16.59 6.96
N THR A 32 -9.18 -16.79 5.83
CA THR A 32 -9.22 -15.78 4.75
C THR A 32 -9.71 -14.43 5.29
N GLU A 33 -10.75 -14.42 6.12
CA GLU A 33 -11.32 -13.20 6.72
C GLU A 33 -10.31 -12.47 7.61
N GLU A 34 -9.57 -13.20 8.44
CA GLU A 34 -8.51 -12.65 9.28
C GLU A 34 -7.37 -12.06 8.44
N ALA A 35 -6.95 -12.77 7.39
CA ALA A 35 -5.94 -12.31 6.45
C ALA A 35 -6.36 -11.00 5.76
N GLU A 36 -7.62 -10.92 5.29
CA GLU A 36 -8.15 -9.69 4.72
C GLU A 36 -8.28 -8.56 5.75
N ALA A 37 -8.63 -8.86 6.99
CA ALA A 37 -8.71 -7.89 8.07
C ALA A 37 -7.33 -7.30 8.39
N LEU A 38 -6.28 -8.13 8.43
CA LEU A 38 -4.90 -7.67 8.63
C LEU A 38 -4.42 -6.76 7.49
N LEU A 39 -4.79 -7.06 6.24
CA LEU A 39 -4.52 -6.17 5.11
C LEU A 39 -5.17 -4.79 5.30
N ARG A 40 -6.46 -4.74 5.68
CA ARG A 40 -7.15 -3.47 5.96
C ARG A 40 -6.50 -2.73 7.14
N ARG A 41 -6.19 -3.46 8.21
CA ARG A 41 -5.58 -2.89 9.43
C ARG A 41 -4.24 -2.24 9.15
N SER A 42 -3.44 -2.78 8.22
CA SER A 42 -2.17 -2.17 7.82
C SER A 42 -2.33 -0.75 7.27
N VAL A 43 -3.45 -0.48 6.59
CA VAL A 43 -3.79 0.85 6.03
C VAL A 43 -4.41 1.73 7.09
N GLU A 44 -5.32 1.20 7.90
CA GLU A 44 -5.95 1.93 9.01
C GLU A 44 -4.91 2.52 9.96
N ILE A 45 -3.89 1.75 10.35
CA ILE A 45 -2.83 2.22 11.25
C ILE A 45 -2.03 3.37 10.62
N ALA A 46 -1.78 3.34 9.30
CA ALA A 46 -1.08 4.41 8.60
C ALA A 46 -1.96 5.67 8.50
N CYS A 47 -3.26 5.52 8.25
CA CYS A 47 -4.22 6.62 8.27
C CYS A 47 -4.33 7.24 9.68
N GLU A 48 -4.47 6.42 10.73
CA GLU A 48 -4.47 6.88 12.13
C GLU A 48 -3.21 7.71 12.45
N ALA A 49 -2.03 7.26 12.00
CA ALA A 49 -0.79 8.01 12.17
C ALA A 49 -0.82 9.37 11.46
N ARG A 50 -1.37 9.44 10.25
CA ARG A 50 -1.55 10.72 9.53
C ARG A 50 -2.46 11.67 10.29
N GLU A 51 -3.60 11.20 10.79
CA GLU A 51 -4.55 12.04 11.52
C GLU A 51 -3.92 12.57 12.82
N ILE A 52 -3.23 11.71 13.58
CA ILE A 52 -2.49 12.13 14.79
C ILE A 52 -1.43 13.19 14.45
N TYR A 53 -0.71 13.02 13.34
CA TYR A 53 0.29 13.99 12.90
C TYR A 53 -0.33 15.35 12.56
N TYR A 54 -1.44 15.37 11.81
CA TYR A 54 -2.16 16.62 11.52
C TYR A 54 -2.68 17.31 12.77
N ASP A 55 -3.26 16.55 13.72
CA ASP A 55 -3.73 17.10 14.99
C ASP A 55 -2.61 17.78 15.80
N ARG A 56 -1.39 17.23 15.77
CA ARG A 56 -0.20 17.84 16.40
C ARG A 56 0.20 19.13 15.70
N CYS A 57 0.35 19.10 14.37
CA CYS A 57 0.71 20.29 13.59
C CYS A 57 -0.30 21.43 13.74
N MET A 58 -1.60 21.14 13.85
CA MET A 58 -2.63 22.15 14.06
C MET A 58 -2.52 22.81 15.45
N LYS A 59 -2.21 22.05 16.50
CA LYS A 59 -2.03 22.58 17.86
C LYS A 59 -0.81 23.48 17.97
N ASP A 60 0.32 23.04 17.42
CA ASP A 60 1.58 23.82 17.44
C ASP A 60 1.45 25.14 16.66
N SER A 61 0.55 25.20 15.67
CA SER A 61 0.30 26.40 14.87
C SER A 61 -0.49 27.49 15.62
N TRP A 62 -1.19 27.16 16.71
CA TRP A 62 -1.99 28.12 17.47
C TRP A 62 -1.17 28.85 18.54
N ASP A 63 0.02 28.34 18.89
CA ASP A 63 0.92 28.90 19.90
C ASP A 63 1.92 29.95 19.35
N PHE A 64 1.92 30.23 18.04
CA PHE A 64 2.86 31.18 17.43
C PHE A 64 2.19 32.24 16.53
N THR A 65 2.12 33.47 17.04
CA THR A 65 1.82 34.66 16.24
C THR A 65 3.02 35.01 15.35
N GLY A 66 2.98 34.55 14.09
CA GLY A 66 3.81 35.10 13.01
C GLY A 66 4.85 34.15 12.42
N SER A 67 4.53 33.57 11.26
CA SER A 67 5.30 33.75 10.01
C SER A 67 4.84 32.76 8.94
N GLY A 68 4.49 33.32 7.78
CA GLY A 68 4.57 32.75 6.44
C GLY A 68 4.41 31.25 6.23
N ARG A 69 3.21 30.85 5.78
CA ARG A 69 2.95 29.69 4.90
C ARG A 69 3.77 28.43 5.22
N ILE A 70 3.32 27.66 6.22
CA ILE A 70 3.56 26.22 6.18
C ILE A 70 2.83 25.73 4.93
N SER A 71 3.55 25.52 3.82
CA SER A 71 3.02 24.70 2.74
C SER A 71 2.94 23.29 3.32
N SER A 72 1.83 22.97 3.99
CA SER A 72 1.60 21.63 4.52
C SER A 72 1.41 20.74 3.30
N ARG A 73 2.51 20.18 2.80
CA ARG A 73 2.45 19.18 1.75
C ARG A 73 1.54 18.08 2.27
N PRO A 74 0.53 17.65 1.49
CA PRO A 74 -0.39 16.62 1.95
C PRO A 74 0.41 15.35 2.27
N VAL A 75 0.14 14.77 3.43
CA VAL A 75 0.63 13.45 3.82
C VAL A 75 -0.23 12.41 3.11
N LEU A 76 0.42 11.57 2.29
CA LEU A 76 -0.23 10.48 1.57
C LEU A 76 0.07 9.12 2.23
N VAL A 77 -0.92 8.24 2.22
CA VAL A 77 -0.79 6.84 2.61
C VAL A 77 -0.74 5.98 1.36
N ALA A 78 0.37 5.27 1.18
CA ALA A 78 0.59 4.36 0.08
C ALA A 78 0.44 2.90 0.54
N ALA A 79 -0.56 2.19 0.02
CA ALA A 79 -0.71 0.77 0.29
C ALA A 79 0.38 -0.04 -0.42
N SER A 80 1.26 -0.68 0.34
CA SER A 80 2.34 -1.51 -0.19
C SER A 80 1.82 -2.82 -0.79
N VAL A 81 2.34 -3.17 -1.97
CA VAL A 81 2.15 -4.45 -2.63
C VAL A 81 3.51 -4.92 -3.13
N GLY A 82 4.12 -5.86 -2.40
CA GLY A 82 5.36 -6.52 -2.81
C GLY A 82 5.15 -7.54 -3.93
N SER A 83 6.25 -7.95 -4.56
CA SER A 83 6.25 -8.96 -5.62
C SER A 83 5.83 -10.36 -5.12
N TYR A 84 5.54 -11.24 -6.08
CA TYR A 84 5.35 -12.66 -5.85
C TYR A 84 6.60 -13.30 -5.24
N GLY A 85 7.80 -12.85 -5.63
CA GLY A 85 9.05 -13.34 -5.05
C GLY A 85 9.19 -13.01 -3.55
N ALA A 86 8.63 -11.88 -3.09
CA ALA A 86 8.59 -11.56 -1.67
C ALA A 86 7.73 -12.56 -0.87
N TYR A 87 6.68 -13.09 -1.49
CA TYR A 87 5.85 -14.15 -0.90
C TYR A 87 6.57 -15.50 -0.84
N LEU A 88 7.38 -15.83 -1.86
CA LEU A 88 8.16 -17.07 -1.88
C LEU A 88 9.24 -17.11 -0.78
N ALA A 89 9.69 -15.95 -0.32
CA ALA A 89 10.66 -15.80 0.77
C ALA A 89 12.00 -16.53 0.53
N ASP A 90 12.42 -16.62 -0.74
CA ASP A 90 13.64 -17.27 -1.20
C ASP A 90 14.65 -16.29 -1.85
N GLY A 91 14.37 -14.99 -1.79
CA GLY A 91 15.18 -13.94 -2.41
C GLY A 91 14.88 -13.69 -3.89
N SER A 92 13.89 -14.38 -4.47
CA SER A 92 13.48 -14.16 -5.87
C SER A 92 12.90 -12.76 -6.13
N GLU A 93 12.61 -11.98 -5.08
CA GLU A 93 12.29 -10.54 -5.18
C GLU A 93 13.44 -9.69 -5.78
N TYR A 94 14.66 -10.23 -5.85
CA TYR A 94 15.80 -9.58 -6.51
C TYR A 94 16.13 -10.18 -7.88
N SER A 95 15.88 -11.48 -8.09
CA SER A 95 16.19 -12.15 -9.37
C SER A 95 15.06 -12.04 -10.39
N GLY A 96 13.80 -12.04 -9.92
CA GLY A 96 12.62 -12.15 -10.76
C GLY A 96 12.40 -13.52 -11.39
N ASP A 97 13.18 -14.51 -10.98
CA ASP A 97 13.00 -15.91 -11.37
C ASP A 97 12.05 -16.59 -10.37
N TYR A 98 10.81 -16.84 -10.82
CA TYR A 98 9.77 -17.49 -10.03
C TYR A 98 9.54 -18.95 -10.48
N GLY A 99 10.36 -19.45 -11.40
CA GLY A 99 10.19 -20.74 -12.06
C GLY A 99 9.22 -20.74 -13.25
N ASP A 100 9.42 -21.69 -14.16
CA ASP A 100 8.72 -21.78 -15.47
C ASP A 100 7.20 -21.95 -15.38
N ALA A 101 6.70 -22.46 -14.25
CA ALA A 101 5.27 -22.67 -14.03
C ALA A 101 4.49 -21.37 -13.73
N VAL A 102 5.17 -20.27 -13.40
CA VAL A 102 4.53 -19.03 -13.00
C VAL A 102 4.14 -18.21 -14.23
N SER A 103 2.85 -18.30 -14.58
CA SER A 103 2.27 -17.60 -15.72
C SER A 103 1.78 -16.19 -15.37
N LEU A 104 1.47 -15.40 -16.40
CA LEU A 104 0.84 -14.09 -16.25
C LEU A 104 -0.53 -14.17 -15.54
N GLU A 105 -1.32 -15.22 -15.81
CA GLU A 105 -2.62 -15.39 -15.13
C GLU A 105 -2.44 -15.84 -13.68
N THR A 106 -1.41 -16.64 -13.37
CA THR A 106 -1.04 -17.01 -11.99
C THR A 106 -0.75 -15.75 -11.17
N LEU A 107 0.10 -14.85 -11.69
CA LEU A 107 0.46 -13.60 -11.02
C LEU A 107 -0.74 -12.66 -10.86
N LYS A 108 -1.60 -12.59 -11.88
CA LYS A 108 -2.82 -11.80 -11.83
C LYS A 108 -3.78 -12.30 -10.76
N GLU A 109 -4.02 -13.60 -10.68
CA GLU A 109 -4.93 -14.16 -9.66
C GLU A 109 -4.35 -13.97 -8.25
N PHE A 110 -3.05 -14.22 -8.09
CA PHE A 110 -2.34 -14.00 -6.83
C PHE A 110 -2.52 -12.58 -6.28
N HIS A 111 -2.34 -11.54 -7.11
CA HIS A 111 -2.43 -10.16 -6.65
C HIS A 111 -3.86 -9.62 -6.56
N ARG A 112 -4.80 -10.16 -7.36
CA ARG A 112 -6.12 -9.55 -7.58
C ARG A 112 -6.86 -9.20 -6.31
N ARG A 113 -7.00 -10.16 -5.39
CA ARG A 113 -7.82 -9.97 -4.19
C ARG A 113 -7.16 -9.00 -3.23
N ARG A 114 -5.85 -9.14 -2.99
CA ARG A 114 -5.04 -8.25 -2.15
C ARG A 114 -5.11 -6.80 -2.64
N VAL A 115 -4.86 -6.57 -3.93
CA VAL A 115 -4.93 -5.23 -4.53
C VAL A 115 -6.31 -4.62 -4.38
N LEU A 116 -7.38 -5.40 -4.58
CA LEU A 116 -8.74 -4.91 -4.41
C LEU A 116 -9.04 -4.48 -2.97
N ILE A 117 -8.59 -5.24 -1.98
CA ILE A 117 -8.79 -4.90 -0.56
C ILE A 117 -8.07 -3.60 -0.22
N LEU A 118 -6.78 -3.52 -0.56
CA LEU A 118 -5.95 -2.34 -0.28
C LEU A 118 -6.45 -1.09 -1.02
N ALA A 119 -6.95 -1.24 -2.25
CA ALA A 119 -7.54 -0.14 -3.00
C ALA A 119 -8.84 0.41 -2.37
N ASN A 120 -9.51 -0.38 -1.52
CA ASN A 120 -10.76 0.01 -0.87
C ASN A 120 -10.60 0.25 0.65
N SER A 121 -9.39 0.20 1.19
CA SER A 121 -9.12 0.37 2.63
C SER A 121 -8.73 1.79 3.03
N GLY A 122 -8.93 2.78 2.15
CA GLY A 122 -8.68 4.19 2.45
C GLY A 122 -7.28 4.71 2.13
N ALA A 123 -6.41 3.92 1.50
CA ALA A 123 -5.13 4.39 0.99
C ALA A 123 -5.32 5.38 -0.18
N ASP A 124 -4.45 6.39 -0.27
CA ASP A 124 -4.50 7.39 -1.34
C ASP A 124 -3.97 6.83 -2.67
N LEU A 125 -3.00 5.92 -2.58
CA LEU A 125 -2.38 5.26 -3.72
C LEU A 125 -1.89 3.85 -3.36
N ILE A 126 -1.55 3.07 -4.38
CA ILE A 126 -0.94 1.74 -4.23
C ILE A 126 0.52 1.84 -4.68
N ALA A 127 1.43 1.37 -3.82
CA ALA A 127 2.85 1.24 -4.12
C ALA A 127 3.12 -0.22 -4.53
N PHE A 128 3.16 -0.48 -5.84
CA PHE A 128 3.73 -1.72 -6.37
C PHE A 128 5.25 -1.60 -6.30
N GLU A 129 5.88 -2.29 -5.35
CA GLU A 129 7.30 -2.09 -5.02
C GLU A 129 8.08 -3.40 -5.05
N THR A 130 9.38 -3.28 -5.38
CA THR A 130 10.31 -4.42 -5.53
C THR A 130 9.81 -5.45 -6.54
N ILE A 131 9.58 -5.00 -7.78
CA ILE A 131 9.04 -5.83 -8.88
C ILE A 131 10.16 -6.19 -9.86
N PRO A 132 10.84 -7.32 -9.67
CA PRO A 132 11.94 -7.74 -10.55
C PRO A 132 11.43 -8.42 -11.84
N ASN A 133 10.21 -8.95 -11.84
CA ASN A 133 9.69 -9.76 -12.93
C ASN A 133 8.83 -8.95 -13.93
N LYS A 134 9.17 -9.06 -15.22
CA LYS A 134 8.49 -8.32 -16.29
C LYS A 134 7.02 -8.71 -16.49
N LEU A 135 6.66 -9.98 -16.32
CA LEU A 135 5.26 -10.42 -16.45
C LEU A 135 4.42 -9.84 -15.32
N GLU A 136 4.98 -9.82 -14.10
CA GLU A 136 4.35 -9.22 -12.94
C GLU A 136 4.14 -7.71 -13.10
N ALA A 137 5.14 -6.98 -13.58
CA ALA A 137 4.99 -5.56 -13.91
C ALA A 137 3.87 -5.31 -14.94
N LYS A 138 3.71 -6.23 -15.90
CA LYS A 138 2.63 -6.19 -16.91
C LYS A 138 1.24 -6.49 -16.31
N VAL A 139 1.18 -7.28 -15.23
CA VAL A 139 -0.06 -7.46 -14.46
C VAL A 139 -0.44 -6.15 -13.77
N PHE A 140 0.52 -5.50 -13.09
CA PHE A 140 0.24 -4.25 -12.36
C PHE A 140 -0.17 -3.08 -13.23
N SER A 141 0.42 -2.93 -14.43
CA SER A 141 0.02 -1.86 -15.35
C SER A 141 -1.46 -1.93 -15.74
N LYS A 142 -2.07 -3.12 -15.74
CA LYS A 142 -3.51 -3.30 -15.99
C LYS A 142 -4.37 -2.80 -14.83
N TYR A 143 -3.93 -2.93 -13.58
CA TYR A 143 -4.69 -2.41 -12.43
C TYR A 143 -4.72 -0.89 -12.41
N VAL A 144 -3.62 -0.23 -12.78
CA VAL A 144 -3.54 1.25 -12.87
C VAL A 144 -4.58 1.79 -13.87
N ILE A 145 -4.74 1.13 -15.02
CA ILE A 145 -5.71 1.53 -16.06
C ILE A 145 -7.16 1.36 -15.58
N ILE A 146 -7.46 0.27 -14.84
CA ILE A 146 -8.81 -0.02 -14.36
C ILE A 146 -9.22 0.94 -13.24
N ASN A 147 -8.29 1.30 -12.34
CA ASN A 147 -8.63 2.15 -11.20
C ASN A 147 -8.84 3.62 -11.61
N GLN A 148 -8.12 4.13 -12.62
CA GLN A 148 -8.40 5.46 -13.17
C GLN A 148 -9.84 5.61 -13.69
N ARG A 149 -10.40 4.56 -14.33
CA ARG A 149 -11.80 4.58 -14.80
C ARG A 149 -12.81 4.62 -13.66
N LYS A 150 -12.56 3.92 -12.54
CA LYS A 150 -13.42 3.99 -11.34
C LYS A 150 -13.26 5.32 -10.58
N MET A 151 -12.06 5.89 -10.55
CA MET A 151 -11.79 7.20 -9.94
C MET A 151 -12.43 8.34 -10.74
N LEU A 152 -12.50 8.22 -12.07
CA LEU A 152 -13.27 9.13 -12.93
C LEU A 152 -14.77 9.05 -12.63
N LEU A 153 -15.34 7.85 -12.48
CA LEU A 153 -16.77 7.68 -12.14
C LEU A 153 -17.14 8.21 -10.75
N LYS A 154 -16.25 8.10 -9.75
CA LYS A 154 -16.47 8.69 -8.41
C LYS A 154 -16.40 10.23 -8.37
N LYS A 155 -15.91 10.90 -9.42
CA LYS A 155 -15.86 12.37 -9.50
C LYS A 155 -17.11 13.00 -10.17
N PHE A 156 -18.06 12.18 -10.63
CA PHE A 156 -19.26 12.65 -11.36
C PHE A 156 -20.59 12.15 -10.77
N VAL A 157 -20.61 11.69 -9.52
CA VAL A 157 -21.84 11.38 -8.76
C VAL A 157 -21.80 12.10 -7.43
#